data_AF-A0A3D5X4E0-F1
#
_entry.id   AF-A0A3D5X4E0-F1
#
_cell.length_a   1.000
_cell.length_b   1.000
_cell.length_c   1.000
_cell.angle_alpha   90.00
_cell.angle_beta   90.00
_cell.angle_gamma   90.00
#
_symmetry.space_group_name_H-M   'P 1'
#
loop_
_entity.id
_entity.type
_entity.pdbx_description
1 polymer ?
#
loop_
_entity_poly.entity_id
_entity_poly.type
_entity_poly.pdbx_seq_one_letter_code
_entity_poly.pdbx_strand_id
1 'polypeptide(L)'
;MNIKLKIWRQENPKAKGRFETYNLNQVSTEMSFLEMLDYLNNKLITEGKEPVAYEHDCREGICGCCSLYINGRPHGKLGRTTTCELYMREFKDGET
;
A
#
# COMPACT_ATOMS: atom_id res chain seq x y z
N MET A 1 2.33 -14.55 -2.14
CA MET A 1 1.16 -14.52 -1.24
C MET A 1 0.01 -13.79 -1.91
N ASN A 2 -1.20 -14.08 -1.47
CA ASN A 2 -2.42 -13.37 -1.83
C ASN A 2 -2.79 -12.43 -0.69
N ILE A 3 -3.20 -11.21 -1.01
CA ILE A 3 -3.59 -10.20 -0.02
C ILE A 3 -4.85 -9.50 -0.49
N LYS A 4 -5.65 -9.05 0.47
CA LYS A 4 -6.76 -8.14 0.21
C LYS A 4 -6.39 -6.76 0.76
N LEU A 5 -6.41 -5.75 -0.08
CA LEU A 5 -6.12 -4.38 0.33
C LEU A 5 -7.42 -3.61 0.46
N LYS A 6 -7.64 -2.96 1.61
CA LYS A 6 -8.70 -1.96 1.79
C LYS A 6 -8.08 -0.57 1.84
N ILE A 7 -8.18 0.16 0.74
CA ILE A 7 -7.51 1.45 0.56
C ILE A 7 -8.55 2.57 0.56
N TRP A 8 -8.30 3.63 1.33
CA TRP A 8 -9.12 4.83 1.31
C TRP A 8 -8.92 5.58 0.00
N ARG A 9 -10.01 5.86 -0.72
CA ARG A 9 -10.03 6.58 -1.99
C ARG A 9 -10.91 7.80 -1.86
N GLN A 10 -10.38 8.92 -2.32
CA GLN A 10 -11.09 10.19 -2.39
C GLN A 10 -10.59 10.93 -3.63
N GLU A 11 -11.49 11.16 -4.58
CA GLU A 11 -11.16 11.72 -5.89
C GLU A 11 -10.74 13.20 -5.81
N ASN A 12 -11.36 13.97 -4.91
CA ASN A 12 -11.12 15.40 -4.76
C ASN A 12 -11.59 15.90 -3.37
N PRO A 13 -11.29 17.16 -2.99
CA PRO A 13 -11.63 17.69 -1.67
C PRO A 13 -13.13 17.74 -1.33
N LYS A 14 -14.02 17.67 -2.34
CA LYS A 14 -15.49 17.72 -2.16
C LYS A 14 -16.13 16.33 -2.15
N ALA A 15 -15.44 15.32 -2.67
CA ALA A 15 -15.96 13.96 -2.73
C ALA A 15 -15.93 13.31 -1.33
N LYS A 16 -16.98 12.56 -1.00
CA LYS A 16 -16.98 11.71 0.20
C LYS A 16 -16.05 10.52 -0.06
N GLY A 17 -15.00 10.38 0.75
CA GLY A 17 -14.08 9.26 0.65
C GLY A 17 -14.73 7.93 1.04
N ARG A 18 -14.15 6.83 0.54
CA ARG A 18 -14.62 5.46 0.78
C ARG A 18 -13.44 4.49 0.77
N PHE A 19 -13.61 3.33 1.38
CA PHE A 19 -12.68 2.23 1.18
C PHE A 19 -13.03 1.47 -0.09
N GLU A 20 -12.04 1.29 -0.96
CA GLU A 20 -12.08 0.34 -2.06
C GLU A 20 -11.30 -0.92 -1.69
N THR A 21 -11.74 -2.06 -2.21
CA THR A 21 -11.13 -3.36 -1.92
C THR A 21 -10.48 -3.93 -3.18
N TYR A 22 -9.21 -4.27 -3.09
CA TYR A 22 -8.45 -4.90 -4.17
C TYR A 22 -7.93 -6.25 -3.74
N ASN A 23 -8.05 -7.26 -4.60
CA ASN A 23 -7.42 -8.55 -4.39
C ASN A 23 -6.14 -8.61 -5.24
N LEU A 24 -5.01 -8.82 -4.57
CA LEU A 24 -3.70 -8.97 -5.18
C LEU A 24 -3.21 -10.39 -4.97
N ASN A 25 -2.85 -11.04 -6.06
CA ASN A 25 -2.32 -12.40 -6.04
C ASN A 25 -0.83 -12.36 -6.38
N GLN A 26 -0.09 -13.39 -6.02
CA GLN A 26 1.33 -13.55 -6.38
C GLN A 26 2.25 -12.40 -5.90
N VAL A 27 1.87 -11.73 -4.80
CA VAL A 27 2.74 -10.73 -4.15
C VAL A 27 3.96 -11.44 -3.58
N SER A 28 5.16 -10.98 -3.90
CA SER A 28 6.38 -11.52 -3.30
C SER A 28 6.49 -11.10 -1.84
N THR A 29 6.92 -12.00 -0.96
CA THR A 29 7.19 -11.68 0.44
C THR A 29 8.35 -10.70 0.62
N GLU A 30 9.23 -10.60 -0.40
CA GLU A 30 10.38 -9.70 -0.42
C GLU A 30 10.06 -8.30 -0.93
N MET A 31 8.86 -8.06 -1.45
CA MET A 31 8.42 -6.70 -1.75
C MET A 31 8.27 -5.92 -0.45
N SER A 32 8.72 -4.67 -0.47
CA SER A 32 8.24 -3.64 0.46
C SER A 32 6.75 -3.36 0.23
N PHE A 33 6.12 -2.69 1.19
CA PHE A 33 4.72 -2.30 1.10
C PHE A 33 4.49 -1.34 -0.07
N LEU A 34 5.45 -0.45 -0.35
CA LEU A 34 5.35 0.47 -1.49
C LEU A 34 5.52 -0.25 -2.83
N GLU A 35 6.43 -1.23 -2.93
CA GLU A 35 6.54 -2.05 -4.16
C GLU A 35 5.29 -2.88 -4.41
N MET A 36 4.63 -3.35 -3.35
CA MET A 36 3.32 -4.00 -3.46
C MET A 36 2.24 -3.03 -3.98
N LEU A 37 2.25 -1.76 -3.55
CA LEU A 37 1.36 -0.73 -4.09
C LEU A 37 1.71 -0.38 -5.54
N ASP A 38 2.99 -0.36 -5.92
CA ASP A 38 3.42 -0.18 -7.32
C ASP A 38 2.89 -1.34 -8.18
N TYR A 39 2.96 -2.57 -7.67
CA TYR A 39 2.40 -3.75 -8.35
C TYR A 39 0.89 -3.65 -8.54
N LEU A 40 0.14 -3.20 -7.52
CA LEU A 40 -1.28 -2.88 -7.65
C LEU A 40 -1.51 -1.80 -8.71
N ASN A 41 -0.74 -0.71 -8.68
CA ASN A 41 -0.90 0.40 -9.62
C ASN A 41 -0.65 -0.02 -11.06
N ASN A 42 0.38 -0.83 -11.32
CA ASN A 42 0.62 -1.39 -12.64
C ASN A 42 -0.59 -2.20 -13.14
N LYS A 43 -1.16 -3.06 -12.28
CA LYS A 43 -2.38 -3.82 -12.61
C LYS A 43 -3.56 -2.89 -12.93
N LEU A 44 -3.82 -1.89 -12.10
CA LEU A 44 -4.91 -0.93 -12.32
C LEU A 44 -4.74 -0.19 -13.65
N ILE A 45 -3.53 0.28 -13.95
CA ILE A 45 -3.21 0.98 -15.20
C ILE A 45 -3.47 0.06 -16.41
N THR A 46 -3.04 -1.20 -16.36
CA THR A 46 -3.31 -2.16 -17.45
C THR A 46 -4.79 -2.47 -17.64
N GLU A 47 -5.59 -2.34 -16.58
CA GLU A 47 -7.05 -2.50 -16.62
C GLU A 47 -7.79 -1.20 -17.02
N GLY A 48 -7.06 -0.13 -17.33
CA GLY A 48 -7.63 1.19 -17.65
C GLY A 48 -8.27 1.89 -16.46
N LYS A 49 -7.83 1.57 -15.23
CA LYS A 49 -8.33 2.13 -13.98
C LYS A 49 -7.35 3.12 -13.38
N GLU A 50 -7.89 4.05 -12.60
CA GLU A 50 -7.11 5.05 -11.87
C GLU A 50 -6.22 4.40 -10.79
N PRO A 51 -4.90 4.66 -10.79
CA PRO A 51 -3.99 4.15 -9.78
C PRO A 51 -4.24 4.75 -8.39
N VAL A 52 -3.71 4.09 -7.37
CA VAL A 52 -3.64 4.58 -6.00
C VAL A 52 -2.55 5.63 -5.89
N ALA A 53 -2.94 6.86 -5.57
CA ALA A 53 -2.01 7.94 -5.27
C ALA A 53 -1.53 7.83 -3.82
N TYR A 54 -0.21 7.88 -3.62
CA TYR A 54 0.46 7.97 -2.33
C TYR A 54 1.81 8.68 -2.51
N GLU A 55 2.27 9.32 -1.45
CA GLU A 55 3.58 9.98 -1.43
C GLU A 55 4.70 8.93 -1.28
N HIS A 56 5.74 9.05 -2.11
CA HIS A 56 6.97 8.26 -2.00
C HIS A 56 8.13 9.02 -2.65
N ASP A 57 9.35 8.74 -2.20
CA ASP A 57 10.57 9.29 -2.82
C ASP A 57 11.78 8.35 -2.58
N CYS A 58 12.57 8.57 -1.52
CA CYS A 58 13.86 7.90 -1.30
C CYS A 58 13.82 6.36 -1.16
N ARG A 59 12.70 5.78 -0.69
CA ARG A 59 12.53 4.34 -0.40
C ARG A 59 13.54 3.70 0.57
N GLU A 60 14.23 4.50 1.36
CA GLU A 60 15.30 4.07 2.28
C GLU A 60 15.10 4.61 3.71
N GLY A 61 13.88 5.05 4.03
CA GLY A 61 13.52 5.49 5.38
C GLY A 61 14.01 6.89 5.78
N ILE A 62 14.48 7.71 4.84
CA ILE A 62 15.13 9.01 5.13
C ILE A 62 14.19 10.22 4.95
N CYS A 63 13.50 10.33 3.81
CA CYS A 63 12.80 11.57 3.41
C CYS A 63 11.53 11.90 4.20
N GLY A 64 10.88 10.93 4.86
CA GLY A 64 9.62 11.12 5.59
C GLY A 64 8.33 11.12 4.76
N CYS A 65 8.39 11.03 3.43
CA CYS A 65 7.20 11.14 2.56
C CYS A 65 6.26 9.91 2.61
N CYS A 66 6.74 8.72 2.97
CA CYS A 66 5.95 7.48 2.90
C CYS A 66 4.98 7.28 4.09
N SER A 67 4.34 8.34 4.59
CA SER A 67 3.56 8.32 5.82
C SER A 67 2.15 7.72 5.63
N LEU A 68 2.06 6.38 5.59
CA LEU A 68 0.78 5.65 5.52
C LEU A 68 0.30 5.17 6.89
N TYR A 69 -1.02 5.10 7.07
CA TYR A 69 -1.67 4.49 8.23
C TYR A 69 -2.17 3.09 7.86
N ILE A 70 -1.51 2.06 8.37
CA ILE A 70 -1.72 0.66 7.94
C ILE A 70 -2.24 -0.13 9.14
N ASN A 71 -3.43 -0.73 9.00
CA ASN A 71 -4.08 -1.57 10.02
C ASN A 71 -4.14 -0.92 11.41
N GLY A 72 -4.50 0.37 11.47
CA GLY A 72 -4.67 1.08 12.73
C GLY A 72 -3.38 1.64 13.34
N ARG A 73 -2.25 1.61 12.61
CA ARG A 73 -0.96 2.10 13.11
C ARG A 73 -0.19 2.89 12.04
N PRO A 74 0.44 4.02 12.39
CA PRO A 74 1.37 4.68 11.48
C PRO A 74 2.49 3.72 11.09
N HIS A 75 2.78 3.62 9.79
CA HIS A 75 3.80 2.74 9.22
C HIS A 75 3.61 1.22 9.46
N GLY A 76 2.44 0.79 9.95
CA GLY A 76 2.12 -0.62 10.13
C GLY A 76 2.49 -1.20 11.50
N LYS A 77 2.54 -2.54 11.58
CA LYS A 77 2.60 -3.25 12.88
C LYS A 77 3.97 -3.18 13.55
N LEU A 78 5.04 -2.97 12.78
CA LEU A 78 6.41 -2.97 13.29
C LEU A 78 6.74 -1.62 13.93
N GLY A 79 7.48 -1.65 15.03
CA GLY A 79 7.99 -0.44 15.67
C GLY A 79 9.27 0.03 15.01
N ARG A 80 9.51 1.35 15.03
CA ARG A 80 10.77 1.99 14.56
C ARG A 80 11.10 1.63 13.09
N THR A 81 10.08 1.55 12.24
CA THR A 81 10.22 1.33 10.80
C THR A 81 9.44 2.38 10.03
N THR A 82 9.76 2.52 8.74
CA THR A 82 9.02 3.33 7.79
C THR A 82 8.19 2.43 6.87
N THR A 83 7.17 3.00 6.20
CA THR A 83 6.34 2.20 5.28
C THR A 83 7.15 1.64 4.10
N CYS A 84 8.16 2.36 3.62
CA CYS A 84 9.02 1.85 2.54
C CYS A 84 9.94 0.70 2.97
N GLU A 85 10.14 0.51 4.27
CA GLU A 85 10.94 -0.60 4.83
C GLU A 85 10.05 -1.69 5.47
N LEU A 86 8.72 -1.54 5.41
CA LEU A 86 7.79 -2.56 5.82
C LEU A 86 7.65 -3.58 4.69
N TYR A 87 8.03 -4.84 4.93
CA TYR A 87 8.01 -5.89 3.91
C TYR A 87 6.76 -6.75 3.98
N MET A 88 6.36 -7.33 2.83
CA MET A 88 5.17 -8.15 2.74
C MET A 88 5.26 -9.47 3.53
N ARG A 89 6.46 -9.98 3.81
CA ARG A 89 6.70 -11.11 4.75
C ARG A 89 6.17 -10.87 6.17
N GLU A 90 5.88 -9.62 6.51
CA GLU A 90 5.27 -9.24 7.77
C GLU A 90 3.75 -9.52 7.83
N PHE A 91 3.13 -9.88 6.71
CA PHE A 91 1.71 -10.19 6.62
C PHE A 91 1.49 -11.67 6.37
N LYS A 92 0.30 -12.16 6.70
CA LYS A 92 -0.11 -13.55 6.45
C LYS A 92 -0.75 -13.69 5.07
N ASP A 93 -0.58 -14.86 4.46
CA ASP A 93 -1.29 -15.19 3.22
C ASP A 93 -2.81 -15.13 3.44
N GLY A 94 -3.51 -14.37 2.60
CA GLY A 94 -4.95 -14.11 2.70
C GLY A 94 -5.35 -12.99 3.67
N GLU A 95 -4.40 -12.29 4.29
CA GLU A 95 -4.69 -11.19 5.23
C GLU A 95 -5.32 -9.97 4.53
N THR A 96 -6.03 -9.16 5.33
CA THR A 96 -6.62 -7.87 4.93
C THR A 96 -6.07 -6.73 5.77
#